data_AF-A0A328TI74-F1
#
_entry.id   AF-A0A328TI74-F1
#
_cell.length_a   1.000
_cell.length_b   1.000
_cell.length_c   1.000
_cell.angle_alpha   90.00
_cell.angle_beta   90.00
_cell.angle_gamma   90.00
#
_symmetry.space_group_name_H-M   'P 1'
#
loop_
_entity.id
_entity.type
_entity.pdbx_description
1 polymer ?
#
loop_
_entity_poly.entity_id
_entity_poly.type
_entity_poly.pdbx_seq_one_letter_code
_entity_poly.pdbx_strand_id
1 'polypeptide(L)'
;NLLVNAGIPTRTIAAYKIHHDKVIIVDGKTTETGSFNYSRAADRSNSENVIVIRDNPDVAKIYLAHWQSRWEQGKDWTSTY
;
A
#
# COMPACT_ATOMS: atom_id res chain seq x y z
N ASN A 1 -6.59 13.46 -6.61
CA ASN A 1 -6.45 12.65 -7.85
C ASN A 1 -5.07 12.71 -8.49
N LEU A 2 -3.98 13.00 -7.75
CA LEU A 2 -2.64 13.11 -8.35
C LEU A 2 -2.16 11.80 -9.00
N LEU A 3 -2.35 10.65 -8.33
CA LEU A 3 -1.93 9.34 -8.85
C LEU A 3 -2.61 9.00 -10.17
N VAL A 4 -3.94 9.01 -10.20
CA VAL A 4 -4.72 8.69 -11.40
C VAL A 4 -4.49 9.69 -12.53
N ASN A 5 -4.32 10.97 -12.23
CA ASN A 5 -4.02 11.99 -13.24
C ASN A 5 -2.60 11.85 -13.82
N ALA A 6 -1.69 11.21 -13.07
CA ALA A 6 -0.37 10.82 -13.53
C ALA A 6 -0.35 9.46 -14.24
N GLY A 7 -1.51 8.83 -14.48
CA GLY A 7 -1.62 7.52 -15.13
C GLY A 7 -1.26 6.33 -14.24
N ILE A 8 -1.12 6.53 -12.92
CA ILE A 8 -0.84 5.44 -11.98
C ILE A 8 -2.15 4.68 -11.69
N PRO A 9 -2.24 3.38 -12.02
CA PRO A 9 -3.40 2.57 -11.71
C PRO A 9 -3.70 2.61 -10.22
N THR A 10 -4.92 3.00 -9.86
CA THR A 10 -5.34 3.16 -8.47
C THR A 10 -6.69 2.49 -8.28
N ARG A 11 -6.86 1.75 -7.18
CA ARG A 11 -8.11 1.08 -6.83
C ARG A 11 -8.54 1.42 -5.42
N THR A 12 -9.85 1.43 -5.19
CA THR A 12 -10.43 1.37 -3.85
C THR A 12 -11.00 -0.01 -3.59
N ILE A 13 -11.03 -0.46 -2.34
CA ILE A 13 -11.51 -1.79 -1.96
C ILE A 13 -12.52 -1.68 -0.82
N ALA A 14 -13.64 -2.38 -0.95
CA ALA A 14 -14.73 -2.42 0.03
C ALA A 14 -15.09 -3.85 0.48
N ALA A 15 -14.31 -4.86 0.05
CA ALA A 15 -14.52 -6.25 0.43
C ALA A 15 -14.29 -6.52 1.94
N TYR A 16 -13.63 -5.59 2.63
CA TYR A 16 -13.32 -5.66 4.06
C TYR A 16 -13.95 -4.47 4.79
N LYS A 17 -14.28 -4.64 6.08
CA LYS A 17 -14.74 -3.53 6.93
C LYS A 17 -13.71 -2.40 6.98
N ILE A 18 -12.42 -2.75 7.05
CA ILE A 18 -11.29 -1.83 6.98
C ILE A 18 -10.16 -2.53 6.23
N HIS A 19 -9.63 -1.90 5.19
CA HIS A 19 -8.34 -2.27 4.60
C HIS A 19 -7.25 -1.50 5.36
N HIS A 20 -6.66 -2.14 6.38
CA HIS A 20 -5.81 -1.47 7.38
C HIS A 20 -4.32 -1.61 7.10
N ASP A 21 -3.94 -2.17 5.97
CA ASP A 21 -2.55 -2.44 5.60
C ASP A 21 -1.86 -1.12 5.22
N LYS A 22 -0.62 -0.94 5.66
CA LYS A 22 0.27 0.13 5.19
C LYS A 22 1.56 -0.54 4.73
N VAL A 23 1.65 -0.75 3.42
CA VAL A 23 2.70 -1.59 2.81
C VAL A 23 3.13 -0.96 1.50
N ILE A 24 4.45 -0.92 1.27
CA ILE A 24 5.06 -0.71 -0.04
C ILE A 24 5.94 -1.91 -0.37
N ILE A 25 5.83 -2.42 -1.60
CA ILE A 25 6.66 -3.51 -2.12
C ILE A 25 7.42 -2.96 -3.33
N VAL A 26 8.75 -3.02 -3.29
CA VAL A 26 9.62 -2.46 -4.32
C VAL A 26 10.45 -3.59 -4.96
N ASP A 27 10.44 -3.62 -6.30
CA ASP A 27 11.23 -4.52 -7.16
C ASP A 27 11.12 -6.01 -6.80
N GLY A 28 10.03 -6.42 -6.16
CA GLY A 28 9.82 -7.80 -5.71
C GLY A 28 10.83 -8.29 -4.67
N LYS A 29 11.57 -7.38 -4.00
CA LYS A 29 12.62 -7.75 -3.05
C LYS A 29 12.73 -6.85 -1.81
N THR A 30 12.03 -5.72 -1.78
CA THR A 30 12.00 -4.84 -0.60
C THR A 30 10.57 -4.65 -0.15
N THR A 31 10.33 -4.78 1.15
CA THR A 31 9.01 -4.52 1.75
C THR A 31 9.16 -3.49 2.86
N GLU A 32 8.38 -2.42 2.79
CA GLU A 32 8.12 -1.50 3.89
C GLU A 32 6.75 -1.84 4.50
N THR A 33 6.69 -1.85 5.83
CA THR A 33 5.46 -2.04 6.59
C THR A 33 5.62 -1.50 8.02
N GLY A 34 4.50 -1.32 8.71
CA GLY A 34 4.48 -0.88 10.10
C GLY A 34 3.11 -0.34 10.51
N SER A 35 3.10 0.45 11.58
CA SER A 35 1.88 1.16 12.01
C SER A 35 1.65 2.44 11.18
N PHE A 36 2.70 2.96 10.55
CA PHE A 36 2.72 4.24 9.86
C PHE A 36 1.72 4.34 8.70
N ASN A 37 0.75 5.24 8.82
CA ASN A 37 -0.16 5.60 7.72
C ASN A 37 0.49 6.62 6.77
N TYR A 38 0.26 6.52 5.46
CA TYR A 38 0.72 7.53 4.49
C TYR A 38 -0.07 8.85 4.60
N SER A 39 0.14 9.57 5.70
CA SER A 39 -0.60 10.76 6.11
C SER A 39 0.32 11.73 6.88
N ARG A 40 -0.06 13.02 6.91
CA ARG A 40 0.71 14.04 7.67
C ARG A 40 0.73 13.79 9.18
N ALA A 41 -0.32 13.18 9.74
CA ALA A 41 -0.40 12.91 11.17
C ALA A 41 0.60 11.84 11.61
N ALA A 42 0.72 10.76 10.82
CA ALA A 42 1.72 9.72 11.05
C ALA A 42 3.16 10.25 10.95
N ASP A 43 3.42 11.16 10.00
CA ASP A 43 4.74 11.80 9.80
C ASP A 43 5.14 12.75 10.95
N ARG A 44 4.18 13.49 11.52
CA ARG A 44 4.49 14.66 12.36
C ARG A 44 4.03 14.59 13.80
N SER A 45 3.14 13.65 14.15
CA SER A 45 2.41 13.74 15.42
C SER A 45 2.20 12.41 16.10
N ASN A 46 1.83 11.37 15.37
CA ASN A 46 1.58 10.06 15.97
C ASN A 46 2.90 9.38 16.34
N SER A 47 2.87 8.58 17.41
CA SER A 47 3.91 7.60 17.68
C SER A 47 3.70 6.40 16.75
N GLU A 48 4.54 6.29 15.73
CA GLU A 48 4.46 5.25 14.71
C GLU A 48 5.79 4.50 14.58
N ASN A 49 5.77 3.31 14.00
CA ASN A 49 6.97 2.60 13.59
C ASN A 49 6.91 2.21 12.10
N VAL A 50 8.09 2.11 11.49
CA VAL A 50 8.31 1.61 10.13
C VAL A 50 9.48 0.64 10.16
N ILE A 51 9.33 -0.50 9.49
CA ILE A 51 10.44 -1.39 9.16
C ILE A 51 10.59 -1.48 7.65
N VAL A 52 11.83 -1.50 7.18
CA VAL A 52 12.15 -1.71 5.76
C VAL A 52 13.04 -2.95 5.66
N ILE A 53 12.47 -4.01 5.12
CA ILE A 53 13.16 -5.29 4.89
C ILE A 53 13.69 -5.26 3.47
N ARG A 54 15.00 -5.02 3.32
CA ARG A 54 15.69 -4.87 2.02
C ARG A 54 16.26 -6.19 1.53
N ASP A 55 16.31 -6.33 0.20
CA ASP A 55 16.91 -7.45 -0.53
C ASP A 55 16.48 -8.84 -0.01
N ASN A 56 15.20 -8.96 0.35
CA ASN A 56 14.56 -10.19 0.82
C ASN A 56 13.35 -10.54 -0.08
N PRO A 57 13.57 -11.25 -1.20
CA PRO A 57 12.50 -11.62 -2.13
C PRO A 57 11.46 -12.56 -1.53
N ASP A 58 11.81 -13.35 -0.52
CA ASP A 58 10.87 -14.28 0.11
C ASP A 58 9.77 -13.53 0.87
N VAL A 59 10.15 -12.52 1.65
CA VAL A 59 9.19 -11.65 2.34
C VAL A 59 8.38 -10.82 1.33
N ALA A 60 9.04 -10.25 0.32
CA ALA A 60 8.37 -9.47 -0.71
C ALA A 60 7.32 -10.28 -1.48
N LYS A 61 7.62 -11.55 -1.81
CA LYS A 61 6.69 -12.45 -2.50
C LYS A 61 5.43 -12.73 -1.68
N ILE A 62 5.56 -12.94 -0.37
CA ILE A 62 4.41 -13.17 0.53
C ILE A 62 3.51 -11.93 0.54
N TYR A 63 4.08 -10.74 0.73
CA TYR A 63 3.33 -9.49 0.72
C TYR A 63 2.73 -9.19 -0.65
N LEU A 64 3.40 -9.55 -1.75
CA LEU A 64 2.89 -9.34 -3.11
C LEU A 64 1.67 -10.20 -3.38
N ALA A 65 1.68 -11.47 -2.98
CA ALA A 65 0.51 -12.33 -3.09
C ALA A 65 -0.66 -11.80 -2.24
N HIS A 66 -0.38 -11.28 -1.04
CA HIS A 66 -1.38 -10.63 -0.20
C HIS A 66 -1.96 -9.36 -0.85
N TRP A 67 -1.12 -8.49 -1.43
CA TRP A 67 -1.53 -7.29 -2.15
C TRP A 67 -2.38 -7.64 -3.37
N GLN A 68 -1.96 -8.63 -4.15
CA GLN A 68 -2.62 -9.05 -5.39
C GLN A 68 -4.07 -9.49 -5.14
N SER A 69 -4.34 -10.23 -4.06
CA SER A 69 -5.71 -10.65 -3.74
C SER A 69 -6.63 -9.47 -3.39
N ARG A 70 -6.10 -8.37 -2.83
CA ARG A 70 -6.87 -7.13 -2.60
C ARG A 70 -7.07 -6.37 -3.91
N TRP A 71 -6.02 -6.28 -4.72
CA TRP A 71 -6.08 -5.62 -6.01
C TRP A 71 -7.18 -6.20 -6.92
N GLU A 72 -7.28 -7.53 -6.98
CA GLU A 72 -8.30 -8.24 -7.78
C GLU A 72 -9.74 -7.98 -7.32
N GLN A 73 -9.94 -7.72 -6.04
CA GLN A 73 -11.24 -7.37 -5.45
C GLN A 73 -11.50 -5.86 -5.44
N GLY A 74 -10.51 -5.06 -5.84
CA GLY A 74 -10.59 -3.61 -5.90
C GLY A 74 -11.37 -3.12 -7.12
N LYS A 75 -11.94 -1.92 -7.01
CA LYS A 75 -12.57 -1.18 -8.11
C LYS A 75 -11.66 -0.04 -8.54
N ASP A 76 -11.48 0.12 -9.85
CA ASP A 76 -10.70 1.23 -10.41
C ASP A 76 -11.24 2.57 -9.89
N TRP A 77 -10.33 3.40 -9.39
CA TRP A 77 -10.61 4.77 -9.04
C TRP A 77 -10.34 5.64 -10.28
N THR A 78 -11.31 6.45 -10.65
CA THR A 78 -11.19 7.42 -11.74
C THR A 78 -11.28 8.83 -11.18
N SER A 79 -10.50 9.75 -11.74
CA SER A 79 -10.67 11.17 -11.42
C SER A 79 -11.96 11.68 -12.06
N THR A 80 -12.73 12.45 -11.31
CA THR A 80 -13.88 13.24 -11.82
C THR A 80 -13.47 14.65 -12.24
N TYR A 81 -12.20 15.00 -12.07
CA TYR A 81 -11.57 16.25 -12.49
C TYR A 81 -10.66 15.99 -13.69
#